data_AF-A0A562HEA2-F1
#
_entry.id   AF-A0A562HEA2-F1
#
_cell.length_a   1.000
_cell.length_b   1.000
_cell.length_c   1.000
_cell.angle_alpha   90.00
_cell.angle_beta   90.00
_cell.angle_gamma   90.00
#
_symmetry.space_group_name_H-M   'P 1'
#
loop_
_entity.id
_entity.type
_entity.pdbx_description
1 polymer ?
#
loop_
_entity_poly.entity_id
_entity_poly.type
_entity_poly.pdbx_seq_one_letter_code
_entity_poly.pdbx_strand_id
1 'polypeptide(L)'
;MKMTTVKKVPATKTIGVVMIVIMLFALTALVFGCAPSTETGAKGNSPEAPANDPYAVSFTWETNADCSVCHQKEHDSFADATTKAGVHSTLPCSTCHTDSALSTVHKEVTSASKTPIRLRSTKVEQATCLNCHENLESLAQKSADTTVLTDAKGTVVNPHALPETSDHAIISCVSCHKMHTAEAVEKTAQDLCISCHHEKVFTCYTCHD
;
A
#
# COMPACT_ATOMS: atom_id res chain seq x y z
N MET A 1 -52.17 -17.11 -2.00
CA MET A 1 -52.16 -17.56 -3.41
C MET A 1 -52.95 -16.57 -4.26
N LYS A 2 -52.26 -15.62 -4.90
CA LYS A 2 -52.79 -14.74 -5.95
C LYS A 2 -51.63 -14.52 -6.93
N MET A 3 -51.67 -15.27 -8.03
CA MET A 3 -50.79 -15.10 -9.18
C MET A 3 -51.23 -13.84 -9.93
N THR A 4 -50.33 -12.89 -10.11
CA THR A 4 -50.51 -11.77 -11.05
C THR A 4 -49.53 -11.93 -12.19
N THR A 5 -50.12 -12.10 -13.37
CA THR A 5 -49.56 -12.51 -14.65
C THR A 5 -48.71 -11.39 -15.27
N VAL A 6 -47.50 -11.76 -15.72
CA VAL A 6 -46.59 -10.92 -16.52
C VAL A 6 -47.19 -10.69 -17.91
N LYS A 7 -47.43 -9.43 -18.29
CA LYS A 7 -47.78 -9.06 -19.67
C LYS A 7 -46.51 -8.89 -20.50
N LYS A 8 -46.38 -9.73 -21.54
CA LYS A 8 -45.37 -9.62 -22.61
C LYS A 8 -45.69 -8.43 -23.51
N VAL A 9 -44.68 -7.62 -23.82
CA VAL A 9 -44.73 -6.55 -24.83
C VAL A 9 -44.32 -7.14 -26.19
N PRO A 10 -45.09 -6.95 -27.27
CA PRO A 10 -44.72 -7.44 -28.59
C PRO A 10 -43.70 -6.52 -29.29
N ALA A 11 -42.73 -7.15 -29.94
CA ALA A 11 -41.75 -6.53 -30.81
C ALA A 11 -42.37 -6.27 -32.20
N THR A 12 -42.35 -5.02 -32.67
CA THR A 12 -42.66 -4.66 -34.06
C THR A 12 -41.72 -3.56 -34.58
N LYS A 13 -40.78 -4.03 -35.41
CA LYS A 13 -40.17 -3.46 -36.62
C LYS A 13 -40.54 -2.02 -37.06
N THR A 14 -39.52 -1.17 -37.14
CA THR A 14 -39.35 -0.04 -38.08
C THR A 14 -37.83 0.17 -38.24
N ILE A 15 -37.12 -0.53 -39.14
CA ILE A 15 -36.88 -0.21 -40.56
C ILE A 15 -36.87 1.31 -40.83
N GLY A 16 -35.66 1.83 -41.10
CA GLY A 16 -35.48 2.94 -42.05
C GLY A 16 -35.02 4.29 -41.50
N VAL A 17 -33.76 4.40 -41.04
CA VAL A 17 -32.88 5.56 -41.32
C VAL A 17 -31.43 5.10 -41.19
N VAL A 18 -30.98 4.27 -42.14
CA VAL A 18 -29.55 4.06 -42.43
C VAL A 18 -29.42 4.49 -43.88
N MET A 19 -28.60 5.52 -44.12
CA MET A 19 -28.13 6.10 -45.39
C MET A 19 -28.24 7.63 -45.34
N ILE A 20 -27.16 8.31 -45.75
CA ILE A 20 -26.93 9.76 -45.82
C ILE A 20 -26.23 10.37 -44.59
N VAL A 21 -24.97 9.97 -44.34
CA VAL A 21 -23.82 10.89 -44.11
C VAL A 21 -22.52 10.14 -44.48
N ILE A 22 -22.42 9.65 -45.72
CA ILE A 22 -21.16 9.15 -46.30
C ILE A 22 -21.02 9.87 -47.64
N MET A 23 -20.34 11.02 -47.63
CA MET A 23 -19.65 11.68 -48.75
C MET A 23 -19.58 13.18 -48.48
N LEU A 24 -18.54 13.62 -47.76
CA LEU A 24 -17.89 14.91 -48.00
C LEU A 24 -16.67 15.03 -47.09
N PHE A 25 -15.54 15.43 -47.69
CA PHE A 25 -14.20 15.65 -47.12
C PHE A 25 -13.25 14.45 -47.04
N ALA A 26 -12.94 13.93 -48.25
CA ALA A 26 -11.57 13.58 -48.59
C ALA A 26 -10.76 14.86 -48.90
N LEU A 27 -9.44 14.80 -48.69
CA LEU A 27 -8.38 15.80 -48.97
C LEU A 27 -8.00 16.75 -47.82
N THR A 28 -7.07 16.30 -46.98
CA THR A 28 -5.78 17.01 -46.79
C THR A 28 -4.71 16.00 -46.35
N ALA A 29 -3.61 15.98 -47.09
CA ALA A 29 -2.51 15.04 -46.96
C ALA A 29 -1.30 15.67 -46.24
N LEU A 30 -0.49 14.79 -45.65
CA LEU A 30 0.96 14.89 -45.42
C LEU A 30 1.50 15.85 -44.35
N VAL A 31 1.88 15.27 -43.21
CA VAL A 31 3.19 15.50 -42.58
C VAL A 31 3.79 14.16 -42.13
N PHE A 32 4.96 13.84 -42.67
CA PHE A 32 5.92 12.86 -42.18
C PHE A 32 6.21 13.17 -40.69
N GLY A 33 6.36 12.25 -39.73
CA GLY A 33 7.00 10.94 -39.75
C GLY A 33 8.10 10.98 -38.67
N CYS A 34 7.92 10.24 -37.57
CA CYS A 34 9.01 9.55 -36.84
C CYS A 34 8.47 8.76 -35.63
N ALA A 35 8.51 7.44 -35.75
CA ALA A 35 8.71 6.48 -34.67
C ALA A 35 9.32 5.22 -35.32
N PRO A 36 10.09 4.36 -34.63
CA PRO A 36 10.62 4.43 -33.26
C PRO A 36 12.14 4.16 -33.19
N SER A 37 12.78 4.47 -32.06
CA SER A 37 13.98 3.75 -31.62
C SER A 37 13.71 3.21 -30.22
N THR A 38 13.52 1.91 -30.16
CA THR A 38 13.63 1.10 -28.95
C THR A 38 15.09 1.06 -28.53
N GLU A 39 15.43 1.65 -27.39
CA GLU A 39 16.64 1.30 -26.66
C GLU A 39 16.23 0.57 -25.39
N THR A 40 16.66 -0.69 -25.33
CA THR A 40 16.51 -1.58 -24.18
C THR A 40 17.67 -1.29 -23.24
N GLY A 41 17.40 -0.93 -21.99
CA GLY A 41 18.41 -1.05 -20.93
C GLY A 41 18.36 0.02 -19.85
N ALA A 42 17.77 -0.37 -18.70
CA ALA A 42 18.14 -0.05 -17.32
C ALA A 42 16.91 0.34 -16.49
N LYS A 43 16.48 -0.59 -15.62
CA LYS A 43 15.58 -0.30 -14.51
C LYS A 43 16.27 0.67 -13.55
N GLY A 44 16.00 1.95 -13.71
CA GLY A 44 16.28 2.99 -12.71
C GLY A 44 14.96 3.54 -12.19
N ASN A 45 14.53 3.10 -11.01
CA ASN A 45 13.37 3.66 -10.32
C ASN A 45 13.77 4.98 -9.63
N SER A 46 13.99 6.03 -10.42
CA SER A 46 13.92 7.42 -9.94
C SER A 46 12.54 7.99 -10.28
N PRO A 47 12.00 8.94 -9.50
CA PRO A 47 10.82 9.67 -9.91
C PRO A 47 11.19 10.48 -11.15
N GLU A 48 10.54 10.18 -12.27
CA GLU A 48 10.58 11.05 -13.44
C GLU A 48 9.92 12.37 -13.03
N ALA A 49 10.67 13.48 -13.14
CA ALA A 49 10.15 14.81 -12.86
C ALA A 49 8.90 15.04 -13.72
N PRO A 50 7.79 15.56 -13.18
CA PRO A 50 6.60 15.78 -13.99
C PRO A 50 6.94 16.74 -15.12
N ALA A 51 6.38 16.48 -16.31
CA ALA A 51 6.38 17.42 -17.41
C ALA A 51 5.98 18.81 -16.88
N ASN A 52 6.68 19.87 -17.33
CA ASN A 52 6.44 21.27 -16.93
C ASN A 52 4.96 21.66 -17.09
N ASP A 53 4.16 21.42 -16.06
CA ASP A 53 2.82 21.96 -15.92
C ASP A 53 2.98 23.38 -15.34
N PRO A 54 2.71 24.44 -16.13
CA PRO A 54 2.87 25.82 -15.68
C PRO A 54 1.92 26.20 -14.54
N TYR A 55 0.97 25.33 -14.18
CA TYR A 55 0.04 25.52 -13.07
C TYR A 55 0.36 24.64 -11.85
N ALA A 56 1.45 23.86 -11.87
CA ALA A 56 1.84 23.04 -10.74
C ALA A 56 2.21 23.90 -9.53
N VAL A 57 1.58 23.63 -8.39
CA VAL A 57 1.86 24.30 -7.12
C VAL A 57 2.93 23.51 -6.39
N SER A 58 4.03 24.17 -6.00
CA SER A 58 5.08 23.56 -5.19
C SER A 58 4.57 23.27 -3.78
N PHE A 59 4.84 22.07 -3.28
CA PHE A 59 4.60 21.74 -1.88
C PHE A 59 5.84 22.11 -1.04
N THR A 60 5.63 22.78 0.10
CA THR A 60 6.70 23.06 1.08
C THR A 60 6.55 22.09 2.24
N TRP A 61 7.60 21.30 2.50
CA TRP A 61 7.61 20.35 3.60
C TRP A 61 7.67 21.05 4.96
N GLU A 62 6.75 20.67 5.84
CA GLU A 62 6.74 21.03 7.26
C GLU A 62 6.34 19.80 8.09
N THR A 63 6.84 19.69 9.33
CA THR A 63 6.59 18.53 10.22
C THR A 63 5.10 18.29 10.51
N ASN A 64 4.29 19.35 10.44
CA ASN A 64 2.85 19.34 10.67
C ASN A 64 2.05 19.71 9.41
N ALA A 65 2.65 19.56 8.23
CA ALA A 65 1.94 19.77 6.97
C ALA A 65 0.71 18.84 6.87
N ASP A 66 -0.34 19.32 6.22
CA ASP A 66 -1.51 18.49 5.93
C ASP A 66 -1.14 17.42 4.89
N CYS A 67 -0.92 16.21 5.39
CA CYS A 67 -0.53 15.06 4.58
C CYS A 67 -1.66 14.60 3.66
N SER A 68 -2.91 14.91 3.98
CA SER A 68 -4.10 14.38 3.27
C SER A 68 -4.19 14.88 1.83
N VAL A 69 -3.62 16.07 1.55
CA VAL A 69 -3.56 16.68 0.21
C VAL A 69 -3.00 15.71 -0.83
N CYS A 70 -2.03 14.87 -0.45
CA CYS A 70 -1.44 13.86 -1.33
C CYS A 70 -1.69 12.42 -0.87
N HIS A 71 -1.79 12.18 0.45
CA HIS A 71 -1.89 10.85 1.08
C HIS A 71 -3.29 10.59 1.66
N GLN A 72 -4.33 10.91 0.90
CA GLN A 72 -5.72 10.79 1.34
C GLN A 72 -6.06 9.37 1.82
N LYS A 73 -5.55 8.33 1.16
CA LYS A 73 -5.82 6.94 1.55
C LYS A 73 -5.32 6.63 2.97
N GLU A 74 -4.09 7.01 3.28
CA GLU A 74 -3.51 6.82 4.61
C GLU A 74 -4.25 7.68 5.65
N HIS A 75 -4.62 8.91 5.29
CA HIS A 75 -5.45 9.76 6.15
C HIS A 75 -6.82 9.11 6.45
N ASP A 76 -7.53 8.62 5.43
CA ASP A 76 -8.85 8.00 5.58
C ASP A 76 -8.81 6.74 6.45
N SER A 77 -7.67 6.04 6.50
CA SER A 77 -7.53 4.87 7.37
C SER A 77 -7.66 5.19 8.86
N PHE A 78 -7.43 6.44 9.29
CA PHE A 78 -7.69 6.86 10.68
C PHE A 78 -9.18 6.85 11.05
N ALA A 79 -10.08 6.90 10.06
CA ALA A 79 -11.52 6.78 10.25
C ALA A 79 -12.00 5.32 10.23
N ASP A 80 -11.17 4.38 9.77
CA ASP A 80 -11.48 2.96 9.70
C ASP A 80 -10.91 2.21 10.91
N ALA A 81 -11.77 1.95 11.89
CA ALA A 81 -11.41 1.23 13.12
C ALA A 81 -10.94 -0.22 12.90
N THR A 82 -11.10 -0.78 11.68
CA THR A 82 -10.55 -2.10 11.35
C THR A 82 -9.05 -2.06 11.07
N THR A 83 -8.52 -0.88 10.71
CA THR A 83 -7.09 -0.64 10.50
C THR A 83 -6.38 -0.35 11.82
N LYS A 84 -5.06 -0.57 11.88
CA LYS A 84 -4.31 -0.25 13.11
C LYS A 84 -4.05 1.25 13.24
N ALA A 85 -4.09 2.00 12.15
CA ALA A 85 -4.08 3.46 12.16
C ALA A 85 -5.39 4.01 12.78
N GLY A 86 -6.54 3.40 12.49
CA GLY A 86 -7.83 3.78 13.09
C GLY A 86 -7.89 3.60 14.61
N VAL A 87 -7.13 2.64 15.16
CA VAL A 87 -6.95 2.52 16.63
C VAL A 87 -6.20 3.72 17.22
N HIS A 88 -5.39 4.39 16.40
CA HIS A 88 -4.63 5.59 16.74
C HIS A 88 -5.25 6.86 16.13
N SER A 89 -6.59 6.88 15.96
CA SER A 89 -7.32 7.93 15.22
C SER A 89 -7.03 9.37 15.67
N THR A 90 -6.55 9.55 16.91
CA THR A 90 -6.27 10.86 17.52
C THR A 90 -4.82 11.31 17.38
N LEU A 91 -3.92 10.47 16.86
CA LEU A 91 -2.51 10.81 16.70
C LEU A 91 -2.26 11.48 15.34
N PRO A 92 -1.43 12.53 15.27
CA PRO A 92 -1.00 13.09 13.98
C PRO A 92 -0.03 12.13 13.26
N CYS A 93 0.05 12.24 11.93
CA CYS A 93 0.95 11.43 11.09
C CYS A 93 2.40 11.45 11.60
N SER A 94 2.87 12.63 12.05
CA SER A 94 4.23 12.85 12.53
C SER A 94 4.56 12.15 13.85
N THR A 95 3.58 11.62 14.58
CA THR A 95 3.86 10.79 15.76
C THR A 95 4.52 9.47 15.39
N CYS A 96 4.14 8.87 14.26
CA CYS A 96 4.73 7.61 13.78
C CYS A 96 5.76 7.85 12.67
N HIS A 97 5.51 8.84 11.80
CA HIS A 97 6.40 9.20 10.70
C HIS A 97 7.37 10.30 11.13
N THR A 98 8.27 9.95 12.05
CA THR A 98 9.26 10.88 12.65
C THR A 98 10.55 11.00 11.84
N ASP A 99 10.65 10.33 10.69
CA ASP A 99 11.88 10.20 9.93
C ASP A 99 12.31 11.55 9.33
N SER A 100 13.54 11.98 9.65
CA SER A 100 14.12 13.23 9.12
C SER A 100 14.33 13.19 7.61
N ALA A 101 14.42 11.99 7.01
CA ALA A 101 14.50 11.79 5.58
C ALA A 101 13.20 12.20 4.84
N LEU A 102 12.08 12.38 5.55
CA LEU A 102 10.84 12.87 4.95
C LEU A 102 11.02 14.24 4.31
N SER A 103 11.79 15.14 4.90
CA SER A 103 12.09 16.44 4.30
C SER A 103 12.74 16.30 2.92
N THR A 104 13.63 15.31 2.74
CA THR A 104 14.34 15.09 1.47
C THR A 104 13.42 14.53 0.40
N VAL A 105 12.55 13.57 0.72
CA VAL A 105 11.62 13.00 -0.27
C VAL A 105 10.52 13.96 -0.70
N HIS A 106 10.30 15.05 0.05
CA HIS A 106 9.30 16.08 -0.26
C HIS A 106 9.87 17.37 -0.89
N LYS A 107 11.20 17.49 -1.08
CA LYS A 107 11.85 18.73 -1.59
C LYS A 107 11.33 19.21 -2.95
N GLU A 108 10.96 18.27 -3.83
CA GLU A 108 10.62 18.56 -5.23
C GLU A 108 9.18 18.11 -5.57
N VAL A 109 8.36 17.91 -4.54
CA VAL A 109 6.97 17.50 -4.73
C VAL A 109 6.13 18.72 -5.13
N THR A 110 5.26 18.51 -6.12
CA THR A 110 4.29 19.50 -6.59
C THR A 110 2.90 18.86 -6.65
N SER A 111 1.86 19.66 -6.86
CA SER A 111 0.50 19.18 -7.07
C SER A 111 0.35 18.26 -8.29
N ALA A 112 1.29 18.30 -9.25
CA ALA A 112 1.32 17.41 -10.41
C ALA A 112 2.10 16.10 -10.15
N SER A 113 2.79 16.00 -9.01
CA SER A 113 3.57 14.81 -8.66
C SER A 113 2.65 13.63 -8.36
N LYS A 114 3.04 12.44 -8.85
CA LYS A 114 2.31 11.21 -8.53
C LYS A 114 2.56 10.82 -7.08
N THR A 115 1.49 10.66 -6.30
CA THR A 115 1.59 10.12 -4.94
C THR A 115 2.19 8.70 -4.97
N PRO A 116 3.23 8.43 -4.17
CA PRO A 116 3.75 7.08 -3.99
C PRO A 116 2.69 6.16 -3.38
N ILE A 117 2.60 4.93 -3.86
CA ILE A 117 1.65 3.93 -3.35
C ILE A 117 2.05 3.44 -1.94
N ARG A 118 3.34 3.59 -1.58
CA ARG A 118 3.89 3.23 -0.26
C ARG A 118 5.12 4.07 0.06
N LEU A 119 5.32 4.34 1.34
CA LEU A 119 6.55 4.90 1.90
C LEU A 119 7.66 3.84 1.85
N ARG A 120 8.55 3.93 0.85
CA ARG A 120 9.65 2.95 0.64
C ARG A 120 10.98 3.43 1.21
N SER A 121 11.21 4.73 1.23
CA SER A 121 12.51 5.33 1.56
C SER A 121 12.66 5.69 3.04
N THR A 122 11.58 5.60 3.80
CA THR A 122 11.53 5.92 5.24
C THR A 122 10.87 4.78 5.98
N LYS A 123 11.27 4.56 7.23
CA LYS A 123 10.72 3.50 8.09
C LYS A 123 10.17 4.06 9.38
N VAL A 124 9.12 3.43 9.89
CA VAL A 124 8.70 3.60 11.28
C VAL A 124 9.59 2.69 12.10
N GLU A 125 10.51 3.27 12.86
CA GLU A 125 11.40 2.51 13.73
C GLU A 125 10.62 1.83 14.84
N GLN A 126 11.09 0.66 15.28
CA GLN A 126 10.48 -0.04 16.42
C GLN A 126 10.45 0.86 17.67
N ALA A 127 11.51 1.64 17.91
CA ALA A 127 11.59 2.58 19.02
C ALA A 127 10.43 3.60 19.03
N THR A 128 9.93 4.02 17.85
CA THR A 128 8.78 4.93 17.75
C THR A 128 7.52 4.32 18.37
N CYS A 129 7.30 3.02 18.15
CA CYS A 129 6.19 2.30 18.77
C CYS A 129 6.39 2.16 20.28
N LEU A 130 7.60 1.81 20.71
CA LEU A 130 7.96 1.57 22.12
C LEU A 130 8.00 2.85 22.99
N ASN A 131 7.81 4.03 22.39
CA ASN A 131 7.62 5.26 23.17
C ASN A 131 6.23 5.31 23.85
N CYS A 132 5.24 4.59 23.31
CA CYS A 132 3.89 4.50 23.88
C CYS A 132 3.53 3.08 24.28
N HIS A 133 4.05 2.09 23.57
CA HIS A 133 3.94 0.68 23.93
C HIS A 133 5.06 0.28 24.88
N GLU A 134 4.82 -0.70 25.73
CA GLU A 134 5.85 -1.24 26.62
C GLU A 134 7.00 -1.87 25.84
N ASN A 135 8.11 -2.15 26.53
CA ASN A 135 9.26 -2.82 25.94
C ASN A 135 8.92 -4.25 25.43
N LEU A 136 9.79 -4.80 24.57
CA LEU A 136 9.58 -6.11 23.95
C LEU A 136 9.43 -7.26 24.97
N GLU A 137 10.14 -7.23 26.10
CA GLU A 137 10.03 -8.25 27.13
C GLU A 137 8.62 -8.27 27.75
N SER A 138 8.08 -7.10 28.08
CA SER A 138 6.73 -6.99 28.62
C SER A 138 5.67 -7.38 27.59
N LEU A 139 5.85 -7.00 26.32
CA LEU A 139 4.99 -7.43 25.23
C LEU A 139 5.03 -8.94 25.04
N ALA A 140 6.21 -9.56 25.11
CA ALA A 140 6.40 -11.01 25.06
C ALA A 140 5.64 -11.71 26.18
N GLN A 141 5.70 -11.20 27.41
CA GLN A 141 4.93 -11.76 28.53
C GLN A 141 3.42 -11.65 28.30
N LYS A 142 2.94 -10.50 27.81
CA LYS A 142 1.52 -10.29 27.52
C LYS A 142 1.01 -11.13 26.36
N SER A 143 1.89 -11.52 25.43
CA SER A 143 1.56 -12.40 24.31
C SER A 143 2.00 -13.85 24.52
N ALA A 144 2.36 -14.26 25.75
CA ALA A 144 2.89 -15.60 26.01
C ALA A 144 1.92 -16.73 25.61
N ASP A 145 0.62 -16.49 25.76
CA ASP A 145 -0.43 -17.48 25.47
C ASP A 145 -0.96 -17.42 24.03
N THR A 146 -0.38 -16.57 23.17
CA THR A 146 -0.82 -16.48 21.77
C THR A 146 -0.42 -17.72 21.00
N THR A 147 -1.35 -18.28 20.23
CA THR A 147 -1.11 -19.41 19.33
C THR A 147 -1.18 -19.01 17.85
N VAL A 148 -1.19 -17.69 17.57
CA VAL A 148 -1.35 -17.15 16.21
C VAL A 148 -0.29 -17.70 15.24
N LEU A 149 0.96 -17.79 15.70
CA LEU A 149 2.06 -18.36 14.93
C LEU A 149 2.29 -19.81 15.33
N THR A 150 1.44 -20.69 14.81
CA THR A 150 1.60 -22.14 14.92
C THR A 150 2.05 -22.69 13.56
N ASP A 151 3.14 -23.45 13.55
CA ASP A 151 3.69 -24.04 12.33
C ASP A 151 2.99 -25.37 11.95
N ALA A 152 3.38 -25.96 10.81
CA ALA A 152 2.78 -27.21 10.32
C ALA A 152 3.06 -28.44 11.21
N LYS A 153 4.02 -28.35 12.13
CA LYS A 153 4.37 -29.39 13.11
C LYS A 153 3.77 -29.12 14.49
N GLY A 154 3.00 -28.05 14.66
CA GLY A 154 2.41 -27.64 15.94
C GLY A 154 3.36 -26.84 16.84
N THR A 155 4.50 -26.40 16.33
CA THR A 155 5.39 -25.49 17.06
C THR A 155 4.72 -24.12 17.16
N VAL A 156 4.52 -23.65 18.37
CA VAL A 156 4.02 -22.29 18.64
C VAL A 156 5.22 -21.39 18.90
N VAL A 157 5.26 -20.23 18.23
CA VAL A 157 6.27 -19.19 18.48
C VAL A 157 5.60 -17.89 18.92
N ASN A 158 6.21 -17.22 19.89
CA ASN A 158 5.74 -15.91 20.32
C ASN A 158 6.38 -14.82 19.42
N PRO A 159 5.59 -14.03 18.66
CA PRO A 159 6.12 -13.03 17.74
C PRO A 159 6.88 -11.88 18.41
N HIS A 160 6.73 -11.70 19.72
CA HIS A 160 7.42 -10.66 20.48
C HIS A 160 8.63 -11.19 21.27
N ALA A 161 8.86 -12.51 21.24
CA ALA A 161 10.01 -13.17 21.85
C ALA A 161 10.80 -13.97 20.80
N LEU A 162 11.05 -13.34 19.65
CA LEU A 162 11.80 -13.99 18.57
C LEU A 162 13.24 -14.26 19.00
N PRO A 163 13.84 -15.40 18.60
CA PRO A 163 15.26 -15.64 18.82
C PRO A 163 16.13 -14.53 18.24
N GLU A 164 17.15 -14.10 18.99
CA GLU A 164 18.07 -13.05 18.54
C GLU A 164 19.00 -13.57 17.44
N THR A 165 18.63 -13.30 16.18
CA THR A 165 19.44 -13.59 14.99
C THR A 165 19.51 -12.35 14.11
N SER A 166 20.49 -12.29 13.20
CA SER A 166 20.57 -11.21 12.21
C SER A 166 19.31 -11.11 11.34
N ASP A 167 18.69 -12.26 11.05
CA ASP A 167 17.51 -12.33 10.18
C ASP A 167 16.21 -11.98 10.92
N HIS A 168 16.14 -12.17 12.24
CA HIS A 168 15.03 -11.66 13.04
C HIS A 168 15.20 -10.18 13.40
N ALA A 169 16.43 -9.67 13.45
CA ALA A 169 16.70 -8.26 13.79
C ALA A 169 16.13 -7.26 12.76
N ILE A 170 15.84 -7.69 11.53
CA ILE A 170 15.20 -6.85 10.51
C ILE A 170 13.66 -6.78 10.67
N ILE A 171 13.08 -7.62 11.53
CA ILE A 171 11.64 -7.66 11.77
C ILE A 171 11.29 -6.55 12.78
N SER A 172 10.38 -5.65 12.38
CA SER A 172 9.87 -4.58 13.25
C SER A 172 8.37 -4.74 13.48
N CYS A 173 7.78 -3.91 14.35
CA CYS A 173 6.35 -3.94 14.65
C CYS A 173 5.50 -3.88 13.37
N VAL A 174 5.88 -3.01 12.42
CA VAL A 174 5.15 -2.81 11.16
C VAL A 174 5.37 -3.92 10.12
N SER A 175 6.26 -4.88 10.39
CA SER A 175 6.40 -6.09 9.58
C SER A 175 5.13 -6.95 9.67
N CYS A 176 4.54 -7.07 10.86
CA CYS A 176 3.27 -7.77 11.08
C CYS A 176 2.09 -6.80 11.22
N HIS A 177 2.22 -5.74 12.02
CA HIS A 177 1.15 -4.78 12.29
C HIS A 177 1.04 -3.74 11.16
N LYS A 178 0.38 -4.11 10.06
CA LYS A 178 0.14 -3.19 8.93
C LYS A 178 -0.81 -2.07 9.34
N MET A 179 -0.31 -0.83 9.35
CA MET A 179 -1.01 0.29 9.96
C MET A 179 -2.24 0.75 9.15
N HIS A 180 -2.04 1.03 7.86
CA HIS A 180 -3.06 1.64 6.99
C HIS A 180 -3.82 0.61 6.13
N THR A 181 -3.92 -0.63 6.60
CA THR A 181 -4.70 -1.68 5.93
C THR A 181 -5.57 -2.41 6.95
N ALA A 182 -6.69 -2.96 6.46
CA ALA A 182 -7.56 -3.84 7.24
C ALA A 182 -7.06 -5.30 7.25
N GLU A 183 -5.81 -5.55 6.83
CA GLU A 183 -5.27 -6.90 6.85
C GLU A 183 -5.14 -7.41 8.29
N ALA A 184 -5.64 -8.62 8.52
CA ALA A 184 -5.56 -9.28 9.82
C ALA A 184 -4.10 -9.51 10.21
N VAL A 185 -3.76 -9.18 11.47
CA VAL A 185 -2.37 -9.29 11.97
C VAL A 185 -1.90 -10.74 11.98
N GLU A 186 -2.83 -11.67 12.20
CA GLU A 186 -2.60 -13.10 12.18
C GLU A 186 -2.11 -13.56 10.81
N LYS A 187 -2.74 -13.03 9.75
CA LYS A 187 -2.37 -13.34 8.38
C LYS A 187 -1.01 -12.74 8.03
N THR A 188 -0.79 -11.46 8.32
CA THR A 188 0.47 -10.77 7.97
C THR A 188 1.65 -11.32 8.75
N ALA A 189 1.45 -11.72 10.01
CA ALA A 189 2.47 -12.41 10.81
C ALA A 189 2.80 -13.79 10.23
N GLN A 190 1.78 -14.59 9.89
CA GLN A 190 2.01 -15.90 9.28
C GLN A 190 2.73 -15.78 7.94
N ASP A 191 2.29 -14.86 7.07
CA ASP A 191 2.90 -14.59 5.77
C ASP A 191 4.37 -14.16 5.91
N LEU A 192 4.69 -13.36 6.93
CA LEU A 192 6.07 -12.98 7.22
C LEU A 192 6.91 -14.20 7.60
N CYS A 193 6.46 -15.01 8.55
CA CYS A 193 7.22 -16.19 8.97
C CYS A 193 7.48 -17.14 7.81
N ILE A 194 6.47 -17.43 6.98
CA ILE A 194 6.63 -18.35 5.84
C ILE A 194 7.42 -17.75 4.67
N SER A 195 7.68 -16.43 4.66
CA SER A 195 8.55 -15.81 3.66
C SER A 195 10.03 -16.25 3.82
N CYS A 196 10.41 -16.64 5.04
CA CYS A 196 11.71 -17.23 5.36
C CYS A 196 11.60 -18.74 5.66
N HIS A 197 10.54 -19.15 6.36
CA HIS A 197 10.23 -20.54 6.70
C HIS A 197 9.25 -21.15 5.70
N HIS A 198 9.67 -21.27 4.44
CA HIS A 198 8.82 -21.69 3.32
C HIS A 198 8.22 -23.11 3.46
N GLU A 199 8.90 -24.01 4.17
CA GLU A 199 8.36 -25.33 4.56
C GLU A 199 7.31 -25.26 5.68
N LYS A 200 7.01 -24.05 6.18
CA LYS A 200 6.07 -23.80 7.29
C LYS A 200 6.48 -24.55 8.56
N VAL A 201 7.79 -24.61 8.81
CA VAL A 201 8.41 -25.18 10.01
C VAL A 201 9.26 -24.08 10.65
N PHE A 202 8.95 -23.72 11.89
CA PHE A 202 9.61 -22.60 12.59
C PHE A 202 10.86 -23.02 13.35
N THR A 203 11.09 -24.33 13.53
CA THR A 203 12.31 -24.83 14.15
C THR A 203 13.55 -24.44 13.32
N CYS A 204 14.46 -23.66 13.91
CA CYS A 204 15.74 -23.29 13.30
C CYS A 204 16.59 -24.52 12.94
N TYR A 205 17.52 -24.36 12.00
CA TYR A 205 18.49 -25.40 11.59
C TYR A 205 17.87 -26.70 11.07
N THR A 206 16.58 -26.67 10.70
CA THR A 206 15.93 -27.79 10.01
C THR A 206 16.18 -27.79 8.50
N CYS A 207 16.53 -26.63 7.93
CA CYS A 207 16.71 -26.46 6.48
C CYS A 207 17.94 -25.62 6.07
N HIS A 208 18.40 -24.68 6.92
CA HIS A 208 19.57 -23.83 6.66
C HIS A 208 20.43 -23.71 7.93
N ASP A 209 21.75 -23.78 7.75
CA ASP A 209 22.77 -23.68 8.80
C ASP A 209 23.18 -22.23 9.09
#